data_AF-A0A957HCQ8-F1
#
_entry.id   AF-A0A957HCQ8-F1
#
_cell.length_a   1.000
_cell.length_b   1.000
_cell.length_c   1.000
_cell.angle_alpha   90.00
_cell.angle_beta   90.00
_cell.angle_gamma   90.00
#
_symmetry.space_group_name_H-M   'P 1'
#
loop_
_entity.id
_entity.type
_entity.pdbx_description
1 polymer ?
#
loop_
_entity_poly.entity_id
_entity_poly.type
_entity_poly.pdbx_seq_one_letter_code
_entity_poly.pdbx_strand_id
1 'polypeptide(L)'
;MYVSAYITWRLPLLILLIVLNTVTSAASLQESFPTMQALEEAQVPAADRYDLARRFQRVQDVPSPLTIPVSWKPGDVQPFFVNATESAEMQQIQAELLAIGEHVLVWGDQSLALSAQDAQAFAARFDVEVYQAVTDFWGIVPLPGVDADPRVVVLFTDQVQRGIAGYFSAQNTYPQAIIPASNEHEMIILHHEAVGSMTSDYALSVSAHELQHLLRHQQDNNEFIWVDEGFSGLTQYELGFDNLVGWSRPFALNPQTQLNAWGTGVNRSAEYGAGFLFSLYFYERYGIEGLHLLSQQEADGLAGVNATLATLDGSSADEFFADWVLANFLQDDPQYGYESSLTLPQSNPWNVEALPYQFQAEQRPYSTYYYQLPTSTARSTISLDLPDSFPMIPSAAASGDWMWYSLRGDDSNPRLTRAFDLREVESASLEYSIWYDLEEGWDYGYVSISADGGETWEVQQTPQMSNDDPNRRAYAAGYTGESLFWREESLSLDAYTGREILVRFEVVTDDAINQPGMALDDLRIEATGYASDLETDGGGWQAEGWIRTDNRLAPRAWVQAVQLVNGEAVVTRWLAEGDSRFTLENIPGAETIYLAISPLAPLSTEMILYTLRVE
;
A
#
# COMPACT_ATOMS: atom_id res chain seq x y z
N MET A 1 32.52 -32.54 -12.77
CA MET A 1 32.81 -33.75 -11.97
C MET A 1 31.81 -33.72 -10.82
N TYR A 2 30.79 -34.58 -10.90
CA TYR A 2 29.59 -34.77 -10.05
C TYR A 2 29.25 -33.69 -9.00
N VAL A 3 28.22 -32.89 -9.31
CA VAL A 3 27.40 -32.12 -8.37
C VAL A 3 26.28 -33.05 -7.88
N SER A 4 26.15 -33.22 -6.57
CA SER A 4 25.07 -34.00 -5.93
C SER A 4 24.03 -33.02 -5.39
N ALA A 5 22.97 -32.77 -6.16
CA ALA A 5 21.78 -32.08 -5.68
C ALA A 5 20.94 -33.06 -4.84
N TYR A 6 20.85 -32.81 -3.54
CA TYR A 6 19.83 -33.43 -2.69
C TYR A 6 18.60 -32.53 -2.72
N ILE A 7 17.69 -32.80 -3.65
CA ILE A 7 16.32 -32.29 -3.61
C ILE A 7 15.56 -33.21 -2.65
N THR A 8 15.45 -32.80 -1.38
CA THR A 8 14.54 -33.46 -0.43
C THR A 8 13.14 -32.88 -0.63
N TRP A 9 12.30 -33.61 -1.35
CA TRP A 9 10.86 -33.41 -1.36
C TRP A 9 10.32 -33.64 0.06
N ARG A 10 10.01 -32.58 0.81
CA ARG A 10 9.17 -32.69 2.00
C ARG A 10 7.72 -32.80 1.53
N LEU A 11 7.12 -33.98 1.72
CA LEU A 11 5.68 -34.18 1.54
C LEU A 11 4.90 -33.26 2.51
N PRO A 12 3.78 -32.65 2.09
CA PRO A 12 2.95 -31.86 3.00
C PRO A 12 2.34 -32.81 4.03
N LEU A 13 2.60 -32.55 5.31
CA LEU A 13 1.96 -33.27 6.40
C LEU A 13 0.51 -32.75 6.49
N LEU A 14 -0.46 -33.64 6.30
CA LEU A 14 -1.88 -33.33 6.43
C LEU A 14 -2.17 -32.87 7.88
N ILE A 15 -2.51 -31.59 8.04
CA ILE A 15 -2.83 -30.93 9.31
C ILE A 15 -4.21 -31.40 9.77
N LEU A 16 -4.32 -31.91 11.01
CA LEU A 16 -5.60 -32.10 11.67
C LEU A 16 -5.89 -30.86 12.54
N LEU A 17 -6.48 -29.84 11.93
CA LEU A 17 -7.04 -28.67 12.60
C LEU A 17 -8.26 -29.10 13.42
N ILE A 18 -8.18 -29.03 14.76
CA ILE A 18 -9.37 -29.08 15.61
C ILE A 18 -9.84 -27.63 15.80
N VAL A 19 -10.65 -27.15 14.87
CA VAL A 19 -11.42 -25.92 15.04
C VAL A 19 -12.69 -26.28 15.82
N LEU A 20 -12.78 -25.85 17.08
CA LEU A 20 -14.04 -25.87 17.83
C LEU A 20 -14.88 -24.67 17.39
N ASN A 21 -15.61 -24.81 16.29
CA ASN A 21 -16.49 -23.78 15.76
C ASN A 21 -17.77 -23.63 16.61
N THR A 22 -18.02 -22.43 17.15
CA THR A 22 -19.38 -21.88 17.19
C THR A 22 -19.70 -21.42 15.78
N VAL A 23 -20.59 -22.14 15.09
CA VAL A 23 -20.87 -21.92 13.67
C VAL A 23 -21.75 -20.68 13.49
N THR A 24 -21.12 -19.52 13.32
CA THR A 24 -21.62 -18.49 12.40
C THR A 24 -21.08 -18.88 11.03
N SER A 25 -21.95 -19.15 10.05
CA SER A 25 -21.47 -19.46 8.70
C SER A 25 -20.92 -18.21 8.03
N ALA A 26 -19.93 -18.32 7.14
CA ALA A 26 -19.41 -17.19 6.37
C ALA A 26 -20.54 -16.39 5.67
N ALA A 27 -21.55 -17.10 5.15
CA ALA A 27 -22.73 -16.48 4.53
C ALA A 27 -23.56 -15.62 5.51
N SER A 28 -23.71 -16.03 6.77
CA SER A 28 -24.46 -15.25 7.78
C SER A 28 -23.69 -14.03 8.30
N LEU A 29 -22.35 -14.08 8.28
CA LEU A 29 -21.52 -12.91 8.58
C LEU A 29 -21.60 -11.90 7.42
N GLN A 30 -21.56 -12.37 6.18
CA GLN A 30 -21.67 -11.54 4.99
C GLN A 30 -23.01 -10.80 4.90
N GLU A 31 -24.12 -11.47 5.25
CA GLU A 31 -25.45 -10.81 5.33
C GLU A 31 -25.52 -9.72 6.42
N SER A 32 -24.70 -9.82 7.48
CA SER A 32 -24.69 -8.87 8.60
C SER A 32 -23.68 -7.73 8.41
N PHE A 33 -22.73 -7.89 7.50
CA PHE A 33 -21.64 -6.94 7.21
C PHE A 33 -21.48 -6.79 5.69
N PRO A 34 -22.43 -6.14 5.00
CA PRO A 34 -22.43 -6.02 3.55
C PRO A 34 -21.20 -5.27 3.00
N THR A 35 -20.60 -4.40 3.81
CA THR A 35 -19.33 -3.74 3.48
C THR A 35 -18.21 -4.75 3.24
N MET A 36 -18.12 -5.84 4.02
CA MET A 36 -17.09 -6.87 3.81
C MET A 36 -17.20 -7.50 2.41
N GLN A 37 -18.43 -7.79 1.96
CA GLN A 37 -18.66 -8.30 0.62
C GLN A 37 -18.27 -7.28 -0.45
N ALA A 38 -18.66 -6.01 -0.25
CA ALA A 38 -18.32 -4.96 -1.20
C ALA A 38 -16.81 -4.79 -1.35
N LEU A 39 -16.03 -4.93 -0.26
CA LEU A 39 -14.56 -4.90 -0.31
C LEU A 39 -13.97 -6.10 -1.06
N GLU A 40 -14.51 -7.31 -0.86
CA GLU A 40 -14.05 -8.51 -1.57
C GLU A 40 -14.29 -8.44 -3.08
N GLU A 41 -15.37 -7.77 -3.50
CA GLU A 41 -15.76 -7.61 -4.91
C GLU A 41 -15.13 -6.36 -5.56
N ALA A 42 -14.64 -5.41 -4.77
CA ALA A 42 -14.09 -4.17 -5.27
C ALA A 42 -12.76 -4.39 -6.01
N GLN A 43 -12.63 -3.74 -7.16
CA GLN A 43 -11.37 -3.59 -7.87
C GLN A 43 -11.15 -2.10 -8.08
N VAL A 44 -10.13 -1.56 -7.42
CA VAL A 44 -9.74 -0.17 -7.60
C VAL A 44 -8.92 -0.09 -8.88
N PRO A 45 -9.37 0.65 -9.91
CA PRO A 45 -8.61 0.73 -11.15
C PRO A 45 -7.37 1.59 -10.97
N ALA A 46 -6.25 1.17 -11.56
CA ALA A 46 -5.06 2.00 -11.66
C ALA A 46 -5.32 3.31 -12.42
N ALA A 47 -4.53 4.34 -12.10
CA ALA A 47 -4.53 5.62 -12.77
C ALA A 47 -3.83 5.53 -14.14
N ASP A 48 -4.61 5.64 -15.22
CA ASP A 48 -4.06 5.78 -16.57
C ASP A 48 -3.73 7.26 -16.83
N ARG A 49 -2.43 7.61 -16.76
CA ARG A 49 -1.96 8.99 -16.97
C ARG A 49 -2.22 9.49 -18.39
N TYR A 50 -2.25 8.62 -19.41
CA TYR A 50 -2.60 9.01 -20.78
C TYR A 50 -4.09 9.34 -20.90
N ASP A 51 -4.95 8.53 -20.29
CA ASP A 51 -6.39 8.80 -20.20
C ASP A 51 -6.69 10.10 -19.46
N LEU A 52 -6.08 10.30 -18.28
CA LEU A 52 -6.23 11.52 -17.49
C LEU A 52 -5.80 12.78 -18.28
N ALA A 53 -4.66 12.73 -18.97
CA ALA A 53 -4.20 13.83 -19.82
C ALA A 53 -5.14 14.10 -21.02
N ARG A 54 -5.69 13.06 -21.64
CA ARG A 54 -6.70 13.21 -22.71
C ARG A 54 -7.98 13.87 -22.19
N ARG A 55 -8.52 13.37 -21.07
CA ARG A 55 -9.81 13.81 -20.52
C ARG A 55 -9.75 15.23 -19.96
N PHE A 56 -8.75 15.52 -19.14
CA PHE A 56 -8.68 16.80 -18.41
C PHE A 56 -7.82 17.86 -19.08
N GLN A 57 -6.74 17.48 -19.74
CA GLN A 57 -5.81 18.42 -20.37
C GLN A 57 -5.99 18.51 -21.89
N ARG A 58 -6.91 17.72 -22.47
CA ARG A 58 -7.21 17.66 -23.91
C ARG A 58 -5.98 17.33 -24.77
N VAL A 59 -5.06 16.56 -24.22
CA VAL A 59 -3.88 16.08 -24.96
C VAL A 59 -4.31 15.00 -25.95
N GLN A 60 -4.39 15.33 -27.24
CA GLN A 60 -4.78 14.35 -28.28
C GLN A 60 -3.61 13.81 -29.10
N ASP A 61 -2.57 14.62 -29.29
CA ASP A 61 -1.38 14.27 -30.06
C ASP A 61 -0.22 13.93 -29.13
N VAL A 62 -0.24 12.72 -28.57
CA VAL A 62 0.89 12.22 -27.78
C VAL A 62 1.98 11.76 -28.75
N PRO A 63 3.22 12.27 -28.64
CA PRO A 63 4.33 11.76 -29.44
C PRO A 63 4.44 10.25 -29.26
N SER A 64 4.64 9.51 -30.34
CA SER A 64 5.03 8.11 -30.20
C SER A 64 6.34 8.04 -29.41
N PRO A 65 6.50 7.04 -28.52
CA PRO A 65 7.77 6.78 -27.86
C PRO A 65 8.89 6.76 -28.89
N LEU A 66 10.08 7.19 -28.49
CA LEU A 66 11.23 7.12 -29.38
C LEU A 66 11.42 5.66 -29.81
N THR A 67 11.85 5.45 -31.06
CA THR A 67 12.18 4.11 -31.57
C THR A 67 13.69 3.90 -31.69
N ILE A 68 14.46 4.96 -31.45
CA ILE A 68 15.92 4.98 -31.53
C ILE A 68 16.42 5.81 -30.35
N PRO A 69 17.32 5.26 -29.50
CA PRO A 69 17.83 5.97 -28.35
C PRO A 69 18.72 7.14 -28.75
N VAL A 70 18.82 8.11 -27.82
CA VAL A 70 19.77 9.20 -27.93
C VAL A 70 21.20 8.67 -27.82
N SER A 71 22.09 9.18 -28.68
CA SER A 71 23.51 8.80 -28.64
C SER A 71 24.26 9.67 -27.63
N TRP A 72 24.40 9.16 -26.40
CA TRP A 72 25.10 9.82 -25.30
C TRP A 72 26.64 9.70 -25.35
N LYS A 73 27.33 10.71 -24.81
CA LYS A 73 28.77 10.65 -24.47
C LYS A 73 29.06 11.33 -23.13
N PRO A 74 30.06 10.87 -22.35
CA PRO A 74 30.46 11.57 -21.13
C PRO A 74 30.76 13.05 -21.38
N GLY A 75 30.27 13.90 -20.49
CA GLY A 75 30.32 15.36 -20.58
C GLY A 75 29.12 16.01 -21.30
N ASP A 76 28.15 15.23 -21.80
CA ASP A 76 26.86 15.78 -22.21
C ASP A 76 26.11 16.33 -20.99
N VAL A 77 25.36 17.41 -21.18
CA VAL A 77 24.65 18.13 -20.10
C VAL A 77 23.20 18.29 -20.47
N GLN A 78 22.31 18.00 -19.52
CA GLN A 78 20.87 18.15 -19.68
C GLN A 78 20.18 18.64 -18.42
N PRO A 79 19.04 19.34 -18.57
CA PRO A 79 18.19 19.64 -17.43
C PRO A 79 17.46 18.39 -16.94
N PHE A 80 17.37 18.23 -15.62
CA PHE A 80 16.55 17.21 -14.96
C PHE A 80 15.56 17.87 -14.00
N PHE A 81 14.33 17.38 -13.97
CA PHE A 81 13.37 17.64 -12.91
C PHE A 81 13.62 16.70 -11.74
N VAL A 82 13.69 17.25 -10.53
CA VAL A 82 13.90 16.50 -9.29
C VAL A 82 12.86 16.99 -8.29
N ASN A 83 12.16 16.07 -7.65
CA ASN A 83 11.35 16.39 -6.49
C ASN A 83 12.17 16.15 -5.21
N ALA A 84 12.24 17.15 -4.33
CA ALA A 84 12.99 17.00 -3.09
C ALA A 84 12.23 16.17 -2.04
N THR A 85 10.88 16.04 -2.10
CA THR A 85 10.03 15.30 -1.14
C THR A 85 8.53 15.30 -1.46
N GLU A 86 7.76 14.50 -0.67
CA GLU A 86 6.34 14.66 -0.28
C GLU A 86 5.85 16.11 0.06
N SER A 87 6.72 17.13 0.21
CA SER A 87 6.26 18.49 0.59
C SER A 87 7.06 19.62 -0.06
N ALA A 88 7.86 19.32 -1.08
CA ALA A 88 8.73 20.32 -1.70
C ALA A 88 8.34 20.53 -3.17
N GLU A 89 8.33 21.78 -3.60
CA GLU A 89 8.11 22.10 -5.01
C GLU A 89 9.15 21.40 -5.88
N MET A 90 8.68 20.81 -6.98
CA MET A 90 9.53 20.20 -7.99
C MET A 90 10.51 21.23 -8.59
N GLN A 91 11.79 20.86 -8.67
CA GLN A 91 12.88 21.74 -9.09
C GLN A 91 13.53 21.24 -10.38
N GLN A 92 14.18 22.14 -11.10
CA GLN A 92 14.99 21.79 -12.28
C GLN A 92 16.46 22.04 -11.98
N ILE A 93 17.30 21.03 -12.20
CA ILE A 93 18.76 21.09 -12.06
C ILE A 93 19.44 20.86 -13.42
N GLN A 94 20.74 21.19 -13.52
CA GLN A 94 21.57 20.79 -14.65
C GLN A 94 22.44 19.61 -14.22
N ALA A 95 22.42 18.52 -14.97
CA ALA A 95 23.24 17.35 -14.71
C ALA A 95 24.15 17.05 -15.89
N GLU A 96 25.34 16.53 -15.59
CA GLU A 96 26.33 16.07 -16.56
C GLU A 96 26.38 14.54 -16.57
N LEU A 97 26.48 13.93 -17.75
CA LEU A 97 26.70 12.49 -17.89
C LEU A 97 28.16 12.18 -17.54
N LEU A 98 28.37 11.49 -16.42
CA LEU A 98 29.71 11.21 -15.89
C LEU A 98 30.27 9.88 -16.39
N ALA A 99 29.42 8.86 -16.55
CA ALA A 99 29.82 7.53 -16.99
C ALA A 99 28.70 6.80 -17.73
N ILE A 100 29.11 5.83 -18.55
CA ILE A 100 28.21 4.93 -19.29
C ILE A 100 28.62 3.49 -18.94
N GLY A 101 27.68 2.73 -18.39
CA GLY A 101 27.77 1.29 -18.17
C GLY A 101 27.08 0.49 -19.27
N GLU A 102 26.98 -0.83 -19.07
CA GLU A 102 26.24 -1.73 -19.96
C GLU A 102 24.73 -1.51 -19.84
N HIS A 103 24.23 -1.33 -18.62
CA HIS A 103 22.81 -1.18 -18.28
C HIS A 103 22.49 0.15 -17.59
N VAL A 104 23.47 1.06 -17.45
CA VAL A 104 23.29 2.32 -16.71
C VAL A 104 23.91 3.54 -17.39
N LEU A 105 23.22 4.68 -17.29
CA LEU A 105 23.74 6.02 -17.55
C LEU A 105 23.87 6.76 -16.21
N VAL A 106 25.10 7.11 -15.83
CA VAL A 106 25.35 7.76 -14.52
C VAL A 106 25.47 9.26 -14.71
N TRP A 107 24.44 9.98 -14.27
CA TRP A 107 24.35 11.44 -14.31
C TRP A 107 24.64 12.04 -12.94
N GLY A 108 25.22 13.24 -12.94
CA GLY A 108 25.55 13.97 -11.72
C GLY A 108 25.18 15.44 -11.80
N ASP A 109 24.54 15.95 -10.75
CA ASP A 109 24.25 17.38 -10.58
C ASP A 109 25.52 18.23 -10.69
N GLN A 110 25.53 19.22 -11.59
CA GLN A 110 26.69 20.08 -11.84
C GLN A 110 27.04 21.00 -10.67
N SER A 111 26.14 21.17 -9.70
CA SER A 111 26.44 21.87 -8.46
C SER A 111 27.35 21.06 -7.53
N LEU A 112 27.48 19.75 -7.76
CA LEU A 112 28.31 18.83 -7.00
C LEU A 112 29.65 18.56 -7.71
N ALA A 113 30.71 18.40 -6.92
CA ALA A 113 32.03 18.05 -7.43
C ALA A 113 32.19 16.52 -7.54
N LEU A 114 31.39 15.88 -8.38
CA LEU A 114 31.38 14.43 -8.57
C LEU A 114 32.51 13.95 -9.48
N SER A 115 33.05 12.77 -9.18
CA SER A 115 34.20 12.18 -9.88
C SER A 115 33.74 11.25 -11.00
N ALA A 116 34.18 11.51 -12.24
CA ALA A 116 33.94 10.58 -13.36
C ALA A 116 34.57 9.19 -13.13
N GLN A 117 35.65 9.11 -12.33
CA GLN A 117 36.23 7.83 -11.94
C GLN A 117 35.32 7.05 -11.01
N ASP A 118 34.70 7.73 -10.03
CA ASP A 118 33.78 7.10 -9.09
C ASP A 118 32.46 6.74 -9.78
N ALA A 119 31.99 7.57 -10.71
CA ALA A 119 30.86 7.25 -11.58
C ALA A 119 31.10 6.00 -12.43
N GLN A 120 32.30 5.85 -13.00
CA GLN A 120 32.65 4.64 -13.76
C GLN A 120 32.75 3.40 -12.87
N ALA A 121 33.25 3.55 -11.64
CA ALA A 121 33.30 2.47 -10.67
C ALA A 121 31.89 2.06 -10.21
N PHE A 122 31.01 3.03 -9.97
CA PHE A 122 29.60 2.79 -9.68
C PHE A 122 28.92 2.05 -10.85
N ALA A 123 29.07 2.54 -12.09
CA ALA A 123 28.46 1.90 -13.27
C ALA A 123 28.84 0.41 -13.39
N ALA A 124 30.12 0.10 -13.25
CA ALA A 124 30.61 -1.28 -13.34
C ALA A 124 30.07 -2.18 -12.22
N ARG A 125 29.87 -1.63 -11.00
CA ARG A 125 29.26 -2.38 -9.89
C ARG A 125 27.75 -2.51 -10.08
N PHE A 126 27.08 -1.44 -10.48
CA PHE A 126 25.64 -1.42 -10.73
C PHE A 126 25.25 -2.48 -11.76
N ASP A 127 25.97 -2.59 -12.89
CA ASP A 127 25.64 -3.56 -13.94
C ASP A 127 25.57 -5.02 -13.41
N VAL A 128 26.43 -5.38 -12.46
CA VAL A 128 26.57 -6.77 -11.96
C VAL A 128 25.90 -6.98 -10.60
N GLU A 129 26.19 -6.13 -9.63
CA GLU A 129 25.73 -6.26 -8.24
C GLU A 129 24.30 -5.75 -8.04
N VAL A 130 23.77 -4.95 -8.97
CA VAL A 130 22.41 -4.39 -8.89
C VAL A 130 21.57 -4.88 -10.06
N TYR A 131 21.81 -4.40 -11.29
CA TYR A 131 20.95 -4.69 -12.42
C TYR A 131 20.79 -6.18 -12.68
N GLN A 132 21.88 -6.91 -12.91
CA GLN A 132 21.80 -8.35 -13.16
C GLN A 132 21.18 -9.09 -11.96
N ALA A 133 21.56 -8.73 -10.73
CA ALA A 133 21.10 -9.44 -9.54
C ALA A 133 19.60 -9.21 -9.25
N VAL A 134 19.10 -7.98 -9.39
CA VAL A 134 17.68 -7.64 -9.23
C VAL A 134 16.86 -8.29 -10.34
N THR A 135 17.30 -8.22 -11.60
CA THR A 135 16.57 -8.81 -12.73
C THR A 135 16.57 -10.34 -12.67
N ASP A 136 17.63 -10.99 -12.18
CA ASP A 136 17.66 -12.43 -11.91
C ASP A 136 16.71 -12.82 -10.77
N PHE A 137 16.65 -12.01 -9.72
CA PHE A 137 15.78 -12.27 -8.57
C PHE A 137 14.30 -12.15 -8.93
N TRP A 138 13.89 -11.06 -9.59
CA TRP A 138 12.48 -10.85 -9.94
C TRP A 138 12.06 -11.49 -11.27
N GLY A 139 13.02 -11.87 -12.13
CA GLY A 139 12.73 -12.38 -13.48
C GLY A 139 12.19 -11.31 -14.43
N ILE A 140 12.37 -10.03 -14.10
CA ILE A 140 11.86 -8.87 -14.83
C ILE A 140 13.07 -8.08 -15.31
N VAL A 141 13.09 -7.70 -16.59
CA VAL A 141 14.10 -6.82 -17.15
C VAL A 141 13.40 -5.53 -17.55
N PRO A 142 13.92 -4.34 -17.19
CA PRO A 142 13.32 -3.10 -17.67
C PRO A 142 13.38 -3.11 -19.20
N LEU A 143 12.22 -2.99 -19.84
CA LEU A 143 12.19 -2.78 -21.28
C LEU A 143 12.56 -1.31 -21.56
N PRO A 144 13.18 -1.02 -22.73
CA PRO A 144 13.36 0.37 -23.15
C PRO A 144 11.99 1.05 -23.15
N GLY A 145 11.83 2.12 -22.38
CA GLY A 145 10.57 2.81 -22.25
C GLY A 145 10.53 4.03 -23.14
N VAL A 146 10.25 5.18 -22.55
CA VAL A 146 9.82 6.39 -23.30
C VAL A 146 10.89 6.93 -24.26
N ASP A 147 12.18 6.74 -23.95
CA ASP A 147 13.31 7.19 -24.75
C ASP A 147 13.98 6.10 -25.62
N ALA A 148 13.49 4.86 -25.54
CA ALA A 148 14.06 3.66 -26.17
C ALA A 148 15.53 3.37 -25.83
N ASP A 149 16.07 3.93 -24.74
CA ASP A 149 17.37 3.55 -24.22
C ASP A 149 17.26 2.26 -23.40
N PRO A 150 18.05 1.21 -23.67
CA PRO A 150 18.01 0.00 -22.86
C PRO A 150 18.68 0.16 -21.48
N ARG A 151 19.23 1.34 -21.17
CA ARG A 151 19.94 1.63 -19.92
C ARG A 151 19.07 2.45 -18.99
N VAL A 152 19.13 2.13 -17.70
CA VAL A 152 18.51 2.92 -16.63
C VAL A 152 19.36 4.16 -16.36
N VAL A 153 18.73 5.31 -16.14
CA VAL A 153 19.42 6.52 -15.69
C VAL A 153 19.53 6.51 -14.16
N VAL A 154 20.74 6.71 -13.64
CA VAL A 154 20.97 6.97 -12.21
C VAL A 154 21.47 8.40 -12.05
N LEU A 155 20.70 9.24 -11.38
CA LEU A 155 21.04 10.64 -11.11
C LEU A 155 21.50 10.84 -9.67
N PHE A 156 22.72 11.34 -9.49
CA PHE A 156 23.24 11.77 -8.18
C PHE A 156 23.03 13.27 -7.98
N THR A 157 22.34 13.65 -6.90
CA THR A 157 22.11 15.06 -6.54
C THR A 157 21.95 15.21 -5.02
N ASP A 158 22.11 16.43 -4.50
CA ASP A 158 21.77 16.80 -3.12
C ASP A 158 20.47 17.64 -3.06
N GLN A 159 19.74 17.77 -4.18
CA GLN A 159 18.40 18.39 -4.23
C GLN A 159 17.30 17.40 -3.79
N VAL A 160 17.58 16.63 -2.74
CA VAL A 160 16.66 15.66 -2.12
C VAL A 160 16.58 15.98 -0.62
N GLN A 161 15.42 15.82 0.00
CA GLN A 161 15.27 16.08 1.43
C GLN A 161 16.21 15.19 2.24
N ARG A 162 16.76 15.77 3.32
CA ARG A 162 17.46 15.03 4.35
C ARG A 162 16.57 13.94 4.93
N GLY A 163 17.07 12.70 4.93
CA GLY A 163 16.35 11.53 5.43
C GLY A 163 15.99 10.55 4.31
N ILE A 164 15.92 11.02 3.06
CA ILE A 164 15.72 10.19 1.88
C ILE A 164 17.08 9.92 1.24
N ALA A 165 17.39 8.65 1.00
CA ALA A 165 18.67 8.22 0.40
C ALA A 165 18.58 8.07 -1.13
N GLY A 166 17.39 7.76 -1.63
CA GLY A 166 17.05 7.69 -3.04
C GLY A 166 15.55 7.58 -3.20
N TYR A 167 15.07 7.68 -4.44
CA TYR A 167 13.70 7.39 -4.80
C TYR A 167 13.57 7.07 -6.29
N PHE A 168 12.56 6.28 -6.62
CA PHE A 168 11.96 6.14 -7.94
C PHE A 168 10.73 7.06 -8.06
N SER A 169 10.46 7.54 -9.27
CA SER A 169 9.20 8.25 -9.56
C SER A 169 8.74 7.90 -10.98
N ALA A 170 7.56 7.27 -11.05
CA ALA A 170 6.94 6.81 -12.28
C ALA A 170 6.74 7.93 -13.30
N GLN A 171 6.54 9.16 -12.84
CA GLN A 171 6.31 10.33 -13.68
C GLN A 171 7.39 10.53 -14.75
N ASN A 172 8.63 10.10 -14.47
CA ASN A 172 9.78 10.23 -15.37
C ASN A 172 9.68 9.30 -16.59
N THR A 173 8.83 8.26 -16.53
CA THR A 173 8.67 7.28 -17.60
C THR A 173 7.61 7.69 -18.63
N TYR A 174 7.00 8.88 -18.48
CA TYR A 174 5.98 9.40 -19.39
C TYR A 174 6.52 10.48 -20.32
N PRO A 175 5.96 10.66 -21.53
CA PRO A 175 6.30 11.80 -22.37
C PRO A 175 5.96 13.13 -21.69
N GLN A 176 6.73 14.19 -21.98
CA GLN A 176 6.46 15.54 -21.46
C GLN A 176 5.10 16.11 -21.93
N ALA A 177 4.54 15.57 -23.01
CA ALA A 177 3.19 15.89 -23.45
C ALA A 177 2.10 15.38 -22.49
N ILE A 178 2.39 14.33 -21.72
CA ILE A 178 1.50 13.76 -20.69
C ILE A 178 1.82 14.36 -19.32
N ILE A 179 3.10 14.40 -18.96
CA ILE A 179 3.58 14.95 -17.70
C ILE A 179 4.63 16.01 -18.00
N PRO A 180 4.29 17.31 -17.97
CA PRO A 180 5.19 18.39 -18.38
C PRO A 180 6.55 18.44 -17.68
N ALA A 181 6.67 17.81 -16.52
CA ALA A 181 7.89 17.77 -15.74
C ALA A 181 8.50 16.36 -15.62
N SER A 182 8.17 15.49 -16.57
CA SER A 182 8.87 14.24 -16.79
C SER A 182 10.30 14.48 -17.30
N ASN A 183 11.22 13.61 -16.88
CA ASN A 183 12.56 13.50 -17.46
C ASN A 183 12.62 12.61 -18.70
N GLU A 184 11.54 11.90 -19.05
CA GLU A 184 11.47 10.97 -20.17
C GLU A 184 12.57 9.88 -20.11
N HIS A 185 12.79 9.29 -18.93
CA HIS A 185 13.74 8.21 -18.69
C HIS A 185 13.22 7.18 -17.70
N GLU A 186 13.57 5.91 -17.92
CA GLU A 186 13.60 4.90 -16.87
C GLU A 186 14.73 5.24 -15.90
N MET A 187 14.40 5.86 -14.76
CA MET A 187 15.42 6.46 -13.90
C MET A 187 15.15 6.33 -12.41
N ILE A 188 16.25 6.32 -11.66
CA ILE A 188 16.28 6.41 -10.20
C ILE A 188 17.16 7.58 -9.76
N ILE A 189 16.84 8.18 -8.63
CA ILE A 189 17.54 9.35 -8.09
C ILE A 189 18.18 8.96 -6.76
N LEU A 190 19.46 9.30 -6.58
CA LEU A 190 20.21 9.05 -5.36
C LEU A 190 20.64 10.36 -4.71
N HIS A 191 20.37 10.48 -3.42
CA HIS A 191 20.85 11.59 -2.59
C HIS A 191 22.32 11.38 -2.26
N HIS A 192 23.20 12.10 -2.95
CA HIS A 192 24.64 11.89 -2.90
C HIS A 192 25.22 12.02 -1.47
N GLU A 193 24.85 13.05 -0.70
CA GLU A 193 25.29 13.21 0.70
C GLU A 193 24.81 12.05 1.58
N ALA A 194 23.55 11.62 1.44
CA ALA A 194 22.96 10.57 2.25
C ALA A 194 23.58 9.18 2.00
N VAL A 195 23.91 8.86 0.74
CA VAL A 195 24.60 7.60 0.40
C VAL A 195 26.11 7.64 0.66
N GLY A 196 26.63 8.81 1.06
CA GLY A 196 28.00 9.06 1.51
C GLY A 196 29.04 9.12 0.39
N SER A 197 28.96 8.23 -0.59
CA SER A 197 29.79 8.22 -1.80
C SER A 197 29.10 7.41 -2.89
N MET A 198 29.32 7.77 -4.16
CA MET A 198 28.83 7.00 -5.31
C MET A 198 29.28 5.53 -5.28
N THR A 199 30.43 5.22 -4.68
CA THR A 199 30.99 3.86 -4.69
C THR A 199 30.66 3.06 -3.43
N SER A 200 29.86 3.60 -2.52
CA SER A 200 29.50 2.92 -1.28
C SER A 200 28.55 1.74 -1.55
N ASP A 201 28.63 0.71 -0.69
CA ASP A 201 27.66 -0.40 -0.74
C ASP A 201 26.24 0.09 -0.45
N TYR A 202 26.10 1.18 0.31
CA TYR A 202 24.81 1.79 0.58
C TYR A 202 24.20 2.44 -0.67
N ALA A 203 25.00 3.06 -1.54
CA ALA A 203 24.52 3.58 -2.83
C ALA A 203 23.97 2.45 -3.72
N LEU A 204 24.62 1.28 -3.73
CA LEU A 204 24.15 0.11 -4.48
C LEU A 204 22.93 -0.54 -3.84
N SER A 205 22.88 -0.63 -2.51
CA SER A 205 21.71 -1.10 -1.76
C SER A 205 20.47 -0.25 -2.07
N VAL A 206 20.61 1.09 -2.02
CA VAL A 206 19.51 1.99 -2.38
C VAL A 206 19.17 1.85 -3.86
N SER A 207 20.17 1.72 -4.74
CA SER A 207 19.93 1.48 -6.16
C SER A 207 19.13 0.21 -6.43
N ALA A 208 19.38 -0.88 -5.70
CA ALA A 208 18.64 -2.14 -5.82
C ALA A 208 17.18 -1.99 -5.37
N HIS A 209 16.95 -1.22 -4.30
CA HIS A 209 15.64 -0.87 -3.80
C HIS A 209 14.85 -0.07 -4.85
N GLU A 210 15.41 1.04 -5.35
CA GLU A 210 14.72 1.87 -6.35
C GLU A 210 14.55 1.18 -7.72
N LEU A 211 15.48 0.29 -8.09
CA LEU A 211 15.35 -0.49 -9.32
C LEU A 211 14.20 -1.50 -9.23
N GLN A 212 13.94 -2.06 -8.03
CA GLN A 212 12.77 -2.93 -7.84
C GLN A 212 11.48 -2.12 -8.08
N HIS A 213 11.35 -0.91 -7.55
CA HIS A 213 10.15 -0.07 -7.77
C HIS A 213 9.93 0.19 -9.27
N LEU A 214 11.01 0.54 -9.99
CA LEU A 214 10.96 0.76 -11.43
C LEU A 214 10.47 -0.48 -12.19
N LEU A 215 10.99 -1.67 -11.84
CA LEU A 215 10.59 -2.93 -12.45
C LEU A 215 9.13 -3.25 -12.15
N ARG A 216 8.70 -3.03 -10.91
CA ARG A 216 7.35 -3.33 -10.47
C ARG A 216 6.32 -2.43 -11.14
N HIS A 217 6.58 -1.12 -11.21
CA HIS A 217 5.69 -0.17 -11.87
C HIS A 217 5.36 -0.56 -13.32
N GLN A 218 6.25 -1.26 -14.01
CA GLN A 218 5.99 -1.76 -15.37
C GLN A 218 5.05 -2.99 -15.42
N GLN A 219 4.86 -3.69 -14.30
CA GLN A 219 4.00 -4.87 -14.19
C GLN A 219 2.65 -4.56 -13.56
N ASP A 220 2.69 -3.86 -12.43
CA ASP A 220 1.56 -3.57 -11.56
C ASP A 220 1.88 -2.27 -10.81
N ASN A 221 1.18 -1.20 -11.20
CA ASN A 221 1.48 0.16 -10.77
C ASN A 221 0.69 0.62 -9.55
N ASN A 222 -0.38 -0.07 -9.17
CA ASN A 222 -1.31 0.35 -8.11
C ASN A 222 -1.29 -0.53 -6.85
N GLU A 223 -0.27 -1.38 -6.71
CA GLU A 223 -0.06 -2.14 -5.48
C GLU A 223 0.06 -1.23 -4.25
N PHE A 224 -0.43 -1.70 -3.10
CA PHE A 224 -0.23 -0.98 -1.85
C PHE A 224 1.23 -0.94 -1.43
N ILE A 225 1.66 0.25 -1.05
CA ILE A 225 3.03 0.59 -0.65
C ILE A 225 3.69 -0.42 0.31
N TRP A 226 2.94 -1.03 1.24
CA TRP A 226 3.53 -1.97 2.20
C TRP A 226 4.05 -3.26 1.56
N VAL A 227 3.42 -3.72 0.47
CA VAL A 227 3.88 -4.88 -0.31
C VAL A 227 5.07 -4.48 -1.15
N ASP A 228 4.96 -3.36 -1.86
CA ASP A 228 6.01 -2.89 -2.76
C ASP A 228 7.32 -2.60 -2.00
N GLU A 229 7.23 -1.85 -0.90
CA GLU A 229 8.38 -1.59 -0.02
C GLU A 229 8.90 -2.85 0.69
N GLY A 230 8.01 -3.80 0.97
CA GLY A 230 8.39 -5.12 1.45
C GLY A 230 9.25 -5.88 0.44
N PHE A 231 8.93 -5.78 -0.85
CA PHE A 231 9.71 -6.36 -1.94
C PHE A 231 11.04 -5.63 -2.16
N SER A 232 11.06 -4.30 -2.09
CA SER A 232 12.29 -3.50 -2.15
C SER A 232 13.24 -3.85 -0.99
N GLY A 233 12.71 -3.96 0.23
CA GLY A 233 13.47 -4.38 1.41
C GLY A 233 14.00 -5.83 1.29
N LEU A 234 13.18 -6.75 0.80
CA LEU A 234 13.60 -8.14 0.53
C LEU A 234 14.70 -8.20 -0.53
N THR A 235 14.60 -7.38 -1.58
CA THR A 235 15.63 -7.27 -2.62
C THR A 235 16.97 -6.88 -2.03
N GLN A 236 17.01 -5.86 -1.17
CA GLN A 236 18.26 -5.47 -0.50
C GLN A 236 18.85 -6.62 0.33
N TYR A 237 18.00 -7.31 1.10
CA TYR A 237 18.42 -8.43 1.95
C TYR A 237 19.02 -9.57 1.14
N GLU A 238 18.31 -10.06 0.10
CA GLU A 238 18.73 -11.20 -0.71
C GLU A 238 20.00 -10.90 -1.54
N LEU A 239 20.23 -9.64 -1.90
CA LEU A 239 21.44 -9.22 -2.59
C LEU A 239 22.66 -9.02 -1.68
N GLY A 240 22.53 -9.34 -0.38
CA GLY A 240 23.64 -9.30 0.57
C GLY A 240 23.92 -7.90 1.15
N PHE A 241 22.92 -7.00 1.10
CA PHE A 241 22.94 -5.72 1.81
C PHE A 241 22.20 -5.79 3.16
N ASP A 242 22.08 -6.98 3.73
CA ASP A 242 21.34 -7.28 4.97
C ASP A 242 21.76 -6.42 6.17
N ASN A 243 23.04 -6.09 6.28
CA ASN A 243 23.58 -5.21 7.32
C ASN A 243 23.09 -3.74 7.20
N LEU A 244 22.46 -3.38 6.09
CA LEU A 244 21.91 -2.07 5.80
C LEU A 244 20.38 -2.03 5.95
N VAL A 245 19.71 -3.18 6.11
CA VAL A 245 18.27 -3.31 6.38
C VAL A 245 17.99 -3.13 7.87
N GLY A 246 18.16 -1.91 8.37
CA GLY A 246 18.01 -1.56 9.79
C GLY A 246 16.58 -1.51 10.32
N TRP A 247 15.57 -1.73 9.47
CA TRP A 247 14.14 -1.49 9.75
C TRP A 247 13.44 -2.62 10.52
N SER A 248 13.97 -3.84 10.44
CA SER A 248 13.45 -5.01 11.16
C SER A 248 13.42 -4.80 12.68
N ARG A 249 14.44 -4.12 13.24
CA ARG A 249 14.54 -3.80 14.68
C ARG A 249 13.44 -2.83 15.15
N PRO A 250 13.22 -1.66 14.51
CA PRO A 250 12.08 -0.80 14.81
C PRO A 250 10.74 -1.52 14.88
N PHE A 251 10.43 -2.39 13.91
CA PHE A 251 9.19 -3.17 13.92
C PHE A 251 9.14 -4.20 15.05
N ALA A 252 10.20 -5.00 15.24
CA ALA A 252 10.24 -6.02 16.29
C ALA A 252 10.05 -5.42 17.71
N LEU A 253 10.49 -4.17 17.92
CA LEU A 253 10.25 -3.41 19.15
C LEU A 253 8.88 -2.71 19.21
N ASN A 254 8.21 -2.56 18.06
CA ASN A 254 6.92 -1.91 17.91
C ASN A 254 5.93 -2.76 17.09
N PRO A 255 5.59 -3.99 17.52
CA PRO A 255 4.70 -4.88 16.79
C PRO A 255 3.26 -4.34 16.67
N GLN A 256 2.96 -3.24 17.37
CA GLN A 256 1.72 -2.48 17.22
C GLN A 256 1.63 -1.65 15.93
N THR A 257 2.68 -1.61 15.12
CA THR A 257 2.61 -1.06 13.77
C THR A 257 1.68 -1.91 12.92
N GLN A 258 0.72 -1.27 12.26
CA GLN A 258 -0.18 -1.91 11.32
C GLN A 258 0.58 -2.32 10.05
N LEU A 259 0.45 -3.59 9.64
CA LEU A 259 1.12 -4.11 8.45
C LEU A 259 0.58 -3.47 7.16
N ASN A 260 -0.75 -3.48 7.00
CA ASN A 260 -1.42 -3.28 5.72
C ASN A 260 -1.88 -1.82 5.46
N ALA A 261 -1.29 -0.85 6.16
CA ALA A 261 -1.57 0.57 5.97
C ALA A 261 -0.41 1.43 6.48
N TRP A 262 0.12 2.29 5.61
CA TRP A 262 1.18 3.24 5.96
C TRP A 262 0.60 4.65 6.15
N GLY A 263 1.39 5.55 6.77
CA GLY A 263 0.99 6.95 6.98
C GLY A 263 0.01 7.15 8.13
N THR A 264 -0.36 6.07 8.82
CA THR A 264 -1.27 6.10 9.98
C THR A 264 -0.53 6.20 11.31
N GLY A 265 0.77 5.91 11.33
CA GLY A 265 1.65 5.99 12.50
C GLY A 265 2.77 7.01 12.35
N VAL A 266 3.54 7.24 13.42
CA VAL A 266 4.67 8.19 13.41
C VAL A 266 6.03 7.52 13.15
N ASN A 267 6.06 6.20 12.90
CA ASN A 267 7.30 5.43 12.80
C ASN A 267 7.42 4.69 11.47
N ARG A 268 7.71 5.45 10.41
CA ARG A 268 7.98 4.95 9.05
C ARG A 268 8.98 3.79 9.04
N SER A 269 10.05 3.86 9.85
CA SER A 269 11.02 2.76 9.94
C SER A 269 10.42 1.44 10.43
N ALA A 270 9.38 1.45 11.25
CA ALA A 270 8.67 0.24 11.64
C ALA A 270 7.71 -0.26 10.55
N GLU A 271 7.17 0.63 9.71
CA GLU A 271 6.34 0.27 8.55
C GLU A 271 7.18 -0.48 7.50
N TYR A 272 8.36 0.06 7.14
CA TYR A 272 9.37 -0.64 6.33
C TYR A 272 9.72 -2.00 6.92
N GLY A 273 9.95 -2.06 8.24
CA GLY A 273 10.28 -3.29 8.94
C GLY A 273 9.17 -4.34 8.87
N ALA A 274 7.90 -3.92 8.96
CA ALA A 274 6.75 -4.81 8.86
C ALA A 274 6.64 -5.42 7.45
N GLY A 275 6.67 -4.58 6.41
CA GLY A 275 6.60 -5.02 5.01
C GLY A 275 7.76 -5.96 4.66
N PHE A 276 8.99 -5.59 4.98
CA PHE A 276 10.17 -6.43 4.76
C PHE A 276 10.06 -7.79 5.44
N LEU A 277 9.73 -7.82 6.73
CA LEU A 277 9.66 -9.08 7.48
C LEU A 277 8.53 -9.98 7.00
N PHE A 278 7.40 -9.40 6.56
CA PHE A 278 6.31 -10.17 5.97
C PHE A 278 6.72 -10.77 4.63
N SER A 279 7.35 -9.99 3.74
CA SER A 279 7.84 -10.47 2.44
C SER A 279 8.95 -11.51 2.59
N LEU A 280 9.88 -11.32 3.53
CA LEU A 280 10.89 -12.32 3.87
C LEU A 280 10.25 -13.62 4.35
N TYR A 281 9.30 -13.53 5.28
CA TYR A 281 8.59 -14.71 5.77
C TYR A 281 7.87 -15.43 4.63
N PHE A 282 7.18 -14.70 3.75
CA PHE A 282 6.51 -15.27 2.57
C PHE A 282 7.50 -15.98 1.65
N TYR A 283 8.61 -15.33 1.32
CA TYR A 283 9.66 -15.89 0.47
C TYR A 283 10.28 -17.16 1.07
N GLU A 284 10.57 -17.18 2.37
CA GLU A 284 11.13 -18.37 3.03
C GLU A 284 10.14 -19.55 3.07
N ARG A 285 8.83 -19.29 3.11
CA ARG A 285 7.80 -20.35 3.09
C ARG A 285 7.55 -20.92 1.72
N TYR A 286 7.54 -20.09 0.68
CA TYR A 286 7.06 -20.48 -0.64
C TYR A 286 8.13 -20.43 -1.72
N GLY A 287 9.34 -20.00 -1.39
CA GLY A 287 10.45 -19.85 -2.31
C GLY A 287 10.20 -18.78 -3.36
N ILE A 288 11.10 -18.74 -4.34
CA ILE A 288 11.08 -17.74 -5.41
C ILE A 288 9.83 -17.88 -6.30
N GLU A 289 9.36 -19.11 -6.54
CA GLU A 289 8.17 -19.33 -7.37
C GLU A 289 6.90 -18.77 -6.70
N GLY A 290 6.79 -18.91 -5.38
CA GLY A 290 5.69 -18.29 -4.62
C GLY A 290 5.77 -16.76 -4.67
N LEU A 291 6.97 -16.20 -4.47
CA LEU A 291 7.19 -14.75 -4.50
C LEU A 291 6.81 -14.14 -5.86
N HIS A 292 7.22 -14.79 -6.96
CA HIS A 292 6.83 -14.36 -8.32
C HIS A 292 5.33 -14.44 -8.55
N LEU A 293 4.67 -15.47 -8.01
CA LEU A 293 3.21 -15.58 -8.11
C LEU A 293 2.49 -14.45 -7.36
N LEU A 294 3.02 -14.03 -6.20
CA LEU A 294 2.50 -12.87 -5.47
C LEU A 294 2.74 -11.58 -6.24
N SER A 295 3.96 -11.37 -6.75
CA SER A 295 4.35 -10.16 -7.47
C SER A 295 3.59 -9.94 -8.79
N GLN A 296 2.92 -10.97 -9.32
CA GLN A 296 2.15 -10.92 -10.56
C GLN A 296 0.64 -10.84 -10.32
N GLN A 297 0.18 -10.74 -9.07
CA GLN A 297 -1.25 -10.57 -8.80
C GLN A 297 -1.70 -9.16 -9.19
N GLU A 298 -2.84 -9.07 -9.87
CA GLU A 298 -3.51 -7.79 -10.17
C GLU A 298 -4.34 -7.27 -8.97
N ALA A 299 -4.48 -8.06 -7.92
CA ALA A 299 -5.22 -7.66 -6.72
C ALA A 299 -4.25 -7.14 -5.67
N ASP A 300 -4.60 -6.02 -5.03
CA ASP A 300 -3.66 -5.31 -4.16
C ASP A 300 -3.70 -5.80 -2.70
N GLY A 301 -2.56 -5.65 -2.04
CA GLY A 301 -2.35 -5.86 -0.62
C GLY A 301 -2.77 -7.25 -0.16
N LEU A 302 -3.61 -7.31 0.87
CA LEU A 302 -4.07 -8.59 1.42
C LEU A 302 -4.94 -9.38 0.43
N ALA A 303 -5.59 -8.72 -0.54
CA ALA A 303 -6.37 -9.43 -1.56
C ALA A 303 -5.44 -10.22 -2.50
N GLY A 304 -4.33 -9.62 -2.94
CA GLY A 304 -3.27 -10.29 -3.71
C GLY A 304 -2.61 -11.43 -2.95
N VAL A 305 -2.28 -11.20 -1.66
CA VAL A 305 -1.76 -12.25 -0.77
C VAL A 305 -2.76 -13.41 -0.67
N ASN A 306 -4.04 -13.12 -0.45
CA ASN A 306 -5.07 -14.14 -0.30
C ASN A 306 -5.28 -14.95 -1.60
N ALA A 307 -5.31 -14.28 -2.76
CA ALA A 307 -5.42 -14.94 -4.06
C ALA A 307 -4.21 -15.85 -4.35
N THR A 308 -3.01 -15.41 -3.95
CA THR A 308 -1.78 -16.18 -4.09
C THR A 308 -1.79 -17.42 -3.19
N LEU A 309 -2.08 -17.25 -1.89
CA LEU A 309 -2.13 -18.35 -0.93
C LEU A 309 -3.19 -19.39 -1.29
N ALA A 310 -4.35 -18.95 -1.81
CA ALA A 310 -5.39 -19.85 -2.32
C ALA A 310 -4.88 -20.77 -3.44
N THR A 311 -3.90 -20.31 -4.23
CA THR A 311 -3.25 -21.09 -5.29
C THR A 311 -2.13 -22.00 -4.75
N LEU A 312 -1.41 -21.55 -3.72
CA LEU A 312 -0.27 -22.27 -3.16
C LEU A 312 -0.70 -23.41 -2.23
N ASP A 313 -1.29 -23.09 -1.07
CA ASP A 313 -1.61 -24.06 -0.02
C ASP A 313 -3.06 -24.01 0.48
N GLY A 314 -3.83 -23.02 0.01
CA GLY A 314 -5.24 -22.84 0.36
C GLY A 314 -5.49 -22.09 1.67
N SER A 315 -4.44 -21.58 2.33
CA SER A 315 -4.58 -20.71 3.50
C SER A 315 -5.09 -19.33 3.11
N SER A 316 -5.67 -18.60 4.08
CA SER A 316 -6.03 -17.19 3.90
C SER A 316 -4.91 -16.24 4.32
N ALA A 317 -4.95 -15.00 3.82
CA ALA A 317 -4.01 -13.97 4.26
C ALA A 317 -4.06 -13.72 5.78
N ASP A 318 -5.25 -13.84 6.40
CA ASP A 318 -5.43 -13.74 7.85
C ASP A 318 -4.71 -14.87 8.61
N GLU A 319 -4.76 -16.09 8.09
CA GLU A 319 -4.09 -17.25 8.70
C GLU A 319 -2.57 -17.15 8.55
N PHE A 320 -2.10 -16.73 7.37
CA PHE A 320 -0.69 -16.49 7.13
C PHE A 320 -0.13 -15.36 8.01
N PHE A 321 -0.90 -14.27 8.18
CA PHE A 321 -0.57 -13.20 9.12
C PHE A 321 -0.45 -13.71 10.56
N ALA A 322 -1.37 -14.59 11.02
CA ALA A 322 -1.29 -15.19 12.35
C ALA A 322 -0.01 -16.03 12.55
N ASP A 323 0.42 -16.76 11.52
CA ASP A 323 1.68 -17.52 11.56
C ASP A 323 2.90 -16.58 11.56
N TRP A 324 2.86 -15.50 10.78
CA TRP A 324 3.90 -14.46 10.78
C TRP A 324 4.04 -13.75 12.14
N VAL A 325 2.92 -13.51 12.84
CA VAL A 325 2.94 -13.02 14.22
C VAL A 325 3.72 -13.95 15.13
N LEU A 326 3.55 -15.27 15.00
CA LEU A 326 4.34 -16.25 15.77
C LEU A 326 5.79 -16.25 15.33
N ALA A 327 6.08 -16.14 14.03
CA ALA A 327 7.43 -16.07 13.49
C ALA A 327 8.24 -14.93 14.12
N ASN A 328 7.64 -13.74 14.22
CA ASN A 328 8.25 -12.56 14.83
C ASN A 328 8.60 -12.74 16.31
N PHE A 329 7.82 -13.56 17.02
CA PHE A 329 8.03 -13.83 18.44
C PHE A 329 9.00 -14.99 18.68
N LEU A 330 8.77 -16.12 17.99
CA LEU A 330 9.47 -17.39 18.17
C LEU A 330 10.80 -17.46 17.41
N GLN A 331 10.96 -16.66 16.35
CA GLN A 331 12.18 -16.52 15.53
C GLN A 331 12.70 -17.80 14.90
N ASP A 332 13.42 -18.68 15.61
CA ASP A 332 14.08 -19.87 15.07
C ASP A 332 13.27 -21.17 15.27
N ASP A 333 11.99 -21.04 15.65
CA ASP A 333 11.09 -22.18 15.81
C ASP A 333 10.92 -22.96 14.48
N PRO A 334 11.04 -24.30 14.49
CA PRO A 334 11.03 -25.10 13.26
C PRO A 334 9.69 -25.12 12.53
N GLN A 335 8.59 -24.73 13.17
CA GLN A 335 7.27 -24.67 12.56
C GLN A 335 6.95 -23.25 12.11
N TYR A 336 7.12 -22.26 12.98
CA TYR A 336 6.65 -20.88 12.75
C TYR A 336 7.77 -19.90 12.41
N GLY A 337 9.01 -20.21 12.76
CA GLY A 337 10.14 -19.31 12.63
C GLY A 337 10.58 -19.01 11.18
N TYR A 338 11.51 -18.07 11.09
CA TYR A 338 12.26 -17.75 9.89
C TYR A 338 13.31 -18.86 9.59
N GLU A 339 13.59 -19.10 8.32
CA GLU A 339 14.67 -20.00 7.88
C GLU A 339 16.05 -19.31 7.91
N SER A 340 16.09 -17.99 7.70
CA SER A 340 17.30 -17.19 7.80
C SER A 340 17.82 -17.09 9.24
N SER A 341 19.10 -16.74 9.38
CA SER A 341 19.72 -16.46 10.69
C SER A 341 19.38 -15.06 11.24
N LEU A 342 18.23 -14.50 10.83
CA LEU A 342 17.79 -13.18 11.25
C LEU A 342 17.57 -13.17 12.77
N THR A 343 18.29 -12.29 13.48
CA THR A 343 18.12 -12.13 14.93
C THR A 343 17.36 -10.85 15.21
N LEU A 344 16.12 -10.99 15.67
CA LEU A 344 15.28 -9.85 16.06
C LEU A 344 15.40 -9.61 17.56
N PRO A 345 15.36 -8.34 18.03
CA PRO A 345 15.14 -8.10 19.44
C PRO A 345 13.76 -8.65 19.83
N GLN A 346 13.67 -9.28 21.00
CA GLN A 346 12.38 -9.67 21.55
C GLN A 346 11.54 -8.42 21.82
N SER A 347 10.27 -8.47 21.41
CA SER A 347 9.29 -7.43 21.76
C SER A 347 9.15 -7.35 23.28
N ASN A 348 8.68 -6.21 23.80
CA ASN A 348 8.45 -6.06 25.23
C ASN A 348 6.97 -6.37 25.54
N PRO A 349 6.61 -7.58 25.97
CA PRO A 349 5.24 -7.94 26.24
C PRO A 349 4.71 -7.18 27.45
N TRP A 350 3.40 -6.91 27.46
CA TRP A 350 2.72 -6.41 28.64
C TRP A 350 2.69 -7.47 29.73
N ASN A 351 3.39 -7.24 30.84
CA ASN A 351 3.43 -8.18 31.94
C ASN A 351 2.13 -8.17 32.75
N VAL A 352 1.42 -9.30 32.79
CA VAL A 352 0.24 -9.51 33.64
C VAL A 352 0.71 -10.09 34.98
N GLU A 353 0.77 -9.23 36.01
CA GLU A 353 1.36 -9.62 37.29
C GLU A 353 0.49 -10.58 38.12
N ALA A 354 -0.83 -10.51 37.98
CA ALA A 354 -1.78 -11.31 38.76
C ALA A 354 -3.11 -11.49 38.02
N LEU A 355 -3.82 -12.57 38.38
CA LEU A 355 -5.17 -12.88 37.92
C LEU A 355 -6.20 -12.72 39.07
N PRO A 356 -7.45 -12.31 38.79
CA PRO A 356 -7.96 -11.94 37.47
C PRO A 356 -7.38 -10.61 36.98
N TYR A 357 -7.20 -10.52 35.66
CA TYR A 357 -6.68 -9.34 34.96
C TYR A 357 -7.73 -8.83 33.99
N GLN A 358 -7.87 -7.51 33.90
CA GLN A 358 -8.68 -6.85 32.89
C GLN A 358 -7.94 -5.64 32.35
N PHE A 359 -7.92 -5.51 31.03
CA PHE A 359 -7.32 -4.37 30.34
C PHE A 359 -8.10 -4.00 29.10
N GLN A 360 -8.30 -2.71 28.90
CA GLN A 360 -8.87 -2.17 27.68
C GLN A 360 -7.72 -1.61 26.83
N ALA A 361 -7.67 -2.03 25.57
CA ALA A 361 -6.63 -1.65 24.63
C ALA A 361 -7.26 -1.03 23.37
N GLU A 362 -6.55 -0.09 22.77
CA GLU A 362 -6.83 0.45 21.44
C GLU A 362 -5.68 0.07 20.53
N GLN A 363 -5.97 -0.56 19.39
CA GLN A 363 -4.97 -1.16 18.54
C GLN A 363 -5.38 -1.04 17.07
N ARG A 364 -4.43 -0.73 16.19
CA ARG A 364 -4.68 -0.75 14.75
C ARG A 364 -4.90 -2.18 14.25
N PRO A 365 -5.75 -2.43 13.24
CA PRO A 365 -5.86 -3.77 12.66
C PRO A 365 -4.53 -4.25 12.06
N TYR A 366 -4.37 -5.56 11.92
CA TYR A 366 -3.13 -6.20 11.41
C TYR A 366 -1.85 -5.71 12.11
N SER A 367 -1.97 -5.44 13.41
CA SER A 367 -0.87 -5.23 14.34
C SER A 367 -0.97 -6.22 15.49
N THR A 368 -0.01 -6.27 16.41
CA THR A 368 -0.03 -7.23 17.53
C THR A 368 0.37 -6.62 18.87
N TYR A 369 -0.43 -6.91 19.90
CA TYR A 369 -0.04 -6.76 21.30
C TYR A 369 0.32 -8.12 21.88
N TYR A 370 1.50 -8.20 22.51
CA TYR A 370 1.94 -9.37 23.27
C TYR A 370 1.72 -9.14 24.76
N TYR A 371 1.16 -10.13 25.45
CA TYR A 371 1.00 -10.16 26.90
C TYR A 371 1.77 -11.35 27.46
N GLN A 372 2.38 -11.18 28.62
CA GLN A 372 2.99 -12.28 29.38
C GLN A 372 2.11 -12.61 30.57
N LEU A 373 1.61 -13.84 30.65
CA LEU A 373 0.70 -14.32 31.68
C LEU A 373 1.44 -15.06 32.81
N PRO A 374 0.89 -15.07 34.04
CA PRO A 374 1.39 -15.92 35.12
C PRO A 374 1.27 -17.41 34.78
N THR A 375 2.29 -18.21 35.10
CA THR A 375 2.32 -19.67 34.88
C THR A 375 1.83 -20.49 36.08
N SER A 376 1.34 -19.83 37.13
CA SER A 376 1.01 -20.45 38.42
C SER A 376 -0.37 -21.12 38.47
N THR A 377 -1.22 -20.89 37.47
CA THR A 377 -2.56 -21.50 37.37
C THR A 377 -2.52 -22.72 36.46
N ALA A 378 -3.32 -23.74 36.77
CA ALA A 378 -3.45 -24.94 35.93
C ALA A 378 -4.29 -24.68 34.67
N ARG A 379 -5.11 -23.63 34.68
CA ARG A 379 -6.00 -23.23 33.60
C ARG A 379 -6.15 -21.71 33.64
N SER A 380 -6.22 -21.10 32.47
CA SER A 380 -6.58 -19.70 32.30
C SER A 380 -7.84 -19.58 31.44
N THR A 381 -8.77 -18.72 31.82
CA THR A 381 -9.88 -18.34 30.95
C THR A 381 -9.59 -17.00 30.31
N ILE A 382 -9.58 -16.95 28.99
CA ILE A 382 -9.27 -15.74 28.20
C ILE A 382 -10.57 -15.27 27.58
N SER A 383 -10.99 -14.04 27.87
CA SER A 383 -12.16 -13.42 27.24
C SER A 383 -11.72 -12.18 26.49
N LEU A 384 -12.22 -12.02 25.26
CA LEU A 384 -12.00 -10.85 24.42
C LEU A 384 -13.35 -10.26 24.05
N ASP A 385 -13.57 -9.03 24.50
CA ASP A 385 -14.78 -8.25 24.27
C ASP A 385 -14.48 -7.25 23.16
N LEU A 386 -14.94 -7.55 21.94
CA LEU A 386 -14.84 -6.70 20.75
C LEU A 386 -16.14 -5.90 20.57
N PRO A 387 -16.10 -4.70 19.97
CA PRO A 387 -17.31 -3.94 19.63
C PRO A 387 -18.14 -4.69 18.58
N ASP A 388 -19.39 -4.28 18.41
CA ASP A 388 -20.33 -4.91 17.47
C ASP A 388 -19.89 -4.79 15.99
N SER A 389 -19.09 -3.78 15.66
CA SER A 389 -18.50 -3.57 14.33
C SER A 389 -17.29 -2.64 14.39
N PHE A 390 -16.43 -2.69 13.37
CA PHE A 390 -15.36 -1.71 13.16
C PHE A 390 -15.67 -0.78 11.98
N PRO A 391 -15.38 0.53 12.07
CA PRO A 391 -15.44 1.40 10.91
C PRO A 391 -14.25 1.19 9.98
N MET A 392 -14.45 1.41 8.67
CA MET A 392 -13.35 1.55 7.70
C MET A 392 -12.75 2.96 7.75
N ILE A 393 -13.63 3.97 7.85
CA ILE A 393 -13.30 5.40 7.89
C ILE A 393 -13.91 6.06 9.13
N PRO A 394 -13.38 7.21 9.61
CA PRO A 394 -13.80 7.80 10.89
C PRO A 394 -15.14 8.55 10.82
N SER A 395 -15.93 8.37 9.74
CA SER A 395 -17.18 9.08 9.48
C SER A 395 -18.32 8.10 9.21
N ALA A 396 -19.45 8.29 9.91
CA ALA A 396 -20.71 7.65 9.52
C ALA A 396 -21.27 8.31 8.24
N ALA A 397 -22.28 7.70 7.61
CA ALA A 397 -23.01 8.33 6.50
C ALA A 397 -23.57 9.71 6.88
N ALA A 398 -23.73 10.61 5.91
CA ALA A 398 -24.21 11.97 6.16
C ALA A 398 -25.67 11.95 6.62
N SER A 399 -26.45 11.05 6.03
CA SER A 399 -27.77 10.66 6.48
C SER A 399 -27.91 9.13 6.43
N GLY A 400 -28.91 8.57 7.13
CA GLY A 400 -29.13 7.12 7.12
C GLY A 400 -27.93 6.31 7.62
N ASP A 401 -27.71 5.15 6.97
CA ASP A 401 -26.64 4.21 7.27
C ASP A 401 -25.70 4.00 6.07
N TRP A 402 -26.09 4.37 4.84
CA TRP A 402 -25.37 4.02 3.61
C TRP A 402 -24.76 5.22 2.89
N MET A 403 -23.56 5.04 2.37
CA MET A 403 -22.86 6.04 1.56
C MET A 403 -22.09 5.40 0.41
N TRP A 404 -21.69 6.20 -0.58
CA TRP A 404 -20.67 5.83 -1.54
C TRP A 404 -19.29 6.14 -0.95
N TYR A 405 -18.33 5.24 -1.14
CA TYR A 405 -16.95 5.40 -0.66
C TYR A 405 -15.96 4.98 -1.76
N SER A 406 -14.94 5.81 -2.00
CA SER A 406 -13.97 5.64 -3.09
C SER A 406 -12.96 4.53 -2.87
N LEU A 407 -12.88 4.00 -1.64
CA LEU A 407 -11.72 3.26 -1.14
C LEU A 407 -10.44 4.10 -1.13
N ARG A 408 -9.40 3.50 -0.56
CA ARG A 408 -8.02 3.97 -0.59
C ARG A 408 -7.21 3.13 -1.59
N GLY A 409 -6.18 3.71 -2.18
CA GLY A 409 -5.25 2.99 -3.04
C GLY A 409 -4.12 3.87 -3.55
N ASP A 410 -3.01 3.25 -3.93
CA ASP A 410 -1.85 3.90 -4.54
C ASP A 410 -1.98 3.84 -6.07
N ASP A 411 -1.46 4.84 -6.79
CA ASP A 411 -1.58 5.10 -8.23
C ASP A 411 -2.95 4.71 -8.82
N SER A 412 -4.02 5.14 -8.16
CA SER A 412 -5.38 4.67 -8.37
C SER A 412 -6.31 5.76 -8.94
N ASN A 413 -7.34 5.35 -9.69
CA ASN A 413 -8.38 6.25 -10.20
C ASN A 413 -9.81 5.70 -10.08
N PRO A 414 -10.35 5.48 -8.86
CA PRO A 414 -11.72 5.04 -8.69
C PRO A 414 -12.73 6.10 -9.19
N ARG A 415 -13.73 5.66 -9.96
CA ARG A 415 -14.74 6.51 -10.62
C ARG A 415 -16.17 6.11 -10.26
N LEU A 416 -17.04 7.09 -10.12
CA LEU A 416 -18.48 6.92 -9.89
C LEU A 416 -19.25 7.80 -10.87
N THR A 417 -19.91 7.19 -11.87
CA THR A 417 -20.49 7.91 -13.01
C THR A 417 -22.00 7.70 -13.13
N ARG A 418 -22.75 8.76 -13.50
CA ARG A 418 -24.19 8.68 -13.80
C ARG A 418 -24.61 9.64 -14.91
N ALA A 419 -25.57 9.22 -15.72
CA ALA A 419 -26.18 10.05 -16.75
C ALA A 419 -27.39 10.83 -16.21
N PHE A 420 -27.56 12.07 -16.67
CA PHE A 420 -28.71 12.92 -16.36
C PHE A 420 -29.25 13.60 -17.63
N ASP A 421 -30.57 13.60 -17.78
CA ASP A 421 -31.25 14.28 -18.88
C ASP A 421 -31.68 15.69 -18.45
N LEU A 422 -31.02 16.71 -18.99
CA LEU A 422 -31.32 18.12 -18.75
C LEU A 422 -32.03 18.78 -19.95
N ARG A 423 -32.52 18.00 -20.92
CA ARG A 423 -33.11 18.54 -22.17
C ARG A 423 -34.34 19.41 -21.95
N GLU A 424 -35.13 19.09 -20.93
CA GLU A 424 -36.39 19.78 -20.61
C GLU A 424 -36.28 20.73 -19.41
N VAL A 425 -35.05 21.04 -18.98
CA VAL A 425 -34.77 21.83 -17.79
C VAL A 425 -34.10 23.16 -18.18
N GLU A 426 -34.59 24.28 -17.64
CA GLU A 426 -34.03 25.63 -17.92
C GLU A 426 -32.90 26.04 -16.96
N SER A 427 -32.89 25.47 -15.75
CA SER A 427 -31.84 25.66 -14.76
C SER A 427 -31.76 24.44 -13.84
N ALA A 428 -30.54 24.03 -13.51
CA ALA A 428 -30.29 22.84 -12.69
C ALA A 428 -29.06 23.03 -11.80
N SER A 429 -29.09 22.43 -10.62
CA SER A 429 -27.95 22.29 -9.72
C SER A 429 -27.76 20.83 -9.33
N LEU A 430 -26.51 20.40 -9.23
CA LEU A 430 -26.12 19.18 -8.54
C LEU A 430 -25.81 19.52 -7.09
N GLU A 431 -26.47 18.86 -6.16
CA GLU A 431 -26.25 19.00 -4.72
C GLU A 431 -25.92 17.63 -4.13
N TYR A 432 -24.96 17.59 -3.20
CA TYR A 432 -24.46 16.37 -2.58
C TYR A 432 -23.73 16.69 -1.27
N SER A 433 -23.69 15.71 -0.38
CA SER A 433 -22.82 15.71 0.79
C SER A 433 -21.51 15.01 0.44
N ILE A 434 -20.39 15.57 0.90
CA ILE A 434 -19.06 15.01 0.68
C ILE A 434 -18.24 15.00 1.97
N TRP A 435 -17.55 13.89 2.21
CA TRP A 435 -16.47 13.78 3.18
C TRP A 435 -15.21 13.31 2.45
N TYR A 436 -14.06 13.84 2.80
CA TYR A 436 -12.78 13.39 2.25
C TYR A 436 -11.64 13.58 3.24
N ASP A 437 -10.66 12.69 3.12
CA ASP A 437 -9.34 12.71 3.74
C ASP A 437 -8.36 12.11 2.72
N LEU A 438 -7.62 13.00 2.06
CA LEU A 438 -6.74 12.73 0.91
C LEU A 438 -5.35 13.29 1.22
N GLU A 439 -4.28 12.73 0.65
CA GLU A 439 -2.94 13.28 0.85
C GLU A 439 -2.84 14.70 0.28
N GLU A 440 -2.58 15.68 1.15
CA GLU A 440 -2.63 17.10 0.79
C GLU A 440 -1.56 17.46 -0.25
N GLY A 441 -2.01 17.91 -1.42
CA GLY A 441 -1.13 18.34 -2.52
C GLY A 441 -0.68 17.21 -3.45
N TRP A 442 -1.11 15.96 -3.21
CA TRP A 442 -0.73 14.77 -3.98
C TRP A 442 -1.95 14.06 -4.57
N ASP A 443 -2.91 13.76 -3.71
CA ASP A 443 -4.16 13.11 -4.07
C ASP A 443 -5.25 14.16 -4.29
N TYR A 444 -6.05 13.95 -5.34
CA TYR A 444 -7.13 14.86 -5.70
C TYR A 444 -8.44 14.16 -6.02
N GLY A 445 -9.52 14.59 -5.38
CA GLY A 445 -10.90 14.29 -5.74
C GLY A 445 -11.46 15.32 -6.72
N TYR A 446 -12.19 14.86 -7.73
CA TYR A 446 -12.82 15.69 -8.75
C TYR A 446 -14.30 15.36 -8.91
N VAL A 447 -15.07 16.40 -9.27
CA VAL A 447 -16.41 16.26 -9.86
C VAL A 447 -16.35 16.83 -11.26
N SER A 448 -16.65 16.00 -12.25
CA SER A 448 -16.48 16.35 -13.67
C SER A 448 -17.75 16.06 -14.47
N ILE A 449 -17.95 16.85 -15.52
CA ILE A 449 -19.13 16.75 -16.39
C ILE A 449 -18.67 16.49 -17.82
N SER A 450 -19.30 15.50 -18.47
CA SER A 450 -19.16 15.28 -19.90
C SER A 450 -20.48 15.56 -20.63
N ALA A 451 -20.39 16.28 -21.74
CA ALA A 451 -21.52 16.62 -22.61
C ALA A 451 -21.42 15.95 -24.00
N ASP A 452 -20.45 15.05 -24.18
CA ASP A 452 -20.12 14.36 -25.43
C ASP A 452 -20.10 12.83 -25.29
N GLY A 453 -20.77 12.30 -24.26
CA GLY A 453 -20.86 10.86 -24.03
C GLY A 453 -19.61 10.24 -23.41
N GLY A 454 -18.78 11.04 -22.76
CA GLY A 454 -17.60 10.61 -22.01
C GLY A 454 -16.27 10.79 -22.74
N GLU A 455 -16.26 11.42 -23.92
CA GLU A 455 -15.02 11.68 -24.68
C GLU A 455 -14.17 12.75 -24.00
N THR A 456 -14.79 13.83 -23.50
CA THR A 456 -14.10 14.88 -22.73
C THR A 456 -14.84 15.20 -21.43
N TRP A 457 -14.07 15.66 -20.43
CA TRP A 457 -14.59 15.92 -19.09
C TRP A 457 -14.14 17.31 -18.61
N GLU A 458 -15.10 18.11 -18.15
CA GLU A 458 -14.85 19.42 -17.56
C GLU A 458 -14.98 19.32 -16.05
N VAL A 459 -13.86 19.50 -15.34
CA VAL A 459 -13.84 19.55 -13.87
C VAL A 459 -14.59 20.79 -13.41
N GLN A 460 -15.55 20.61 -12.51
CA GLN A 460 -16.29 21.68 -11.88
C GLN A 460 -15.58 22.11 -10.61
N GLN A 461 -15.64 23.40 -10.29
CA GLN A 461 -15.01 23.96 -9.10
C GLN A 461 -16.03 24.21 -7.99
N THR A 462 -15.72 23.76 -6.77
CA THR A 462 -16.46 24.10 -5.56
C THR A 462 -15.66 24.99 -4.60
N PRO A 463 -16.29 25.61 -3.58
CA PRO A 463 -15.58 26.38 -2.57
C PRO A 463 -14.60 25.58 -1.69
N GLN A 464 -14.73 24.25 -1.63
CA GLN A 464 -13.81 23.39 -0.86
C GLN A 464 -12.61 22.90 -1.66
N MET A 465 -12.62 23.05 -2.98
CA MET A 465 -11.51 22.65 -3.85
C MET A 465 -10.37 23.67 -3.83
N SER A 466 -9.13 23.19 -3.87
CA SER A 466 -7.92 24.01 -3.99
C SER A 466 -7.37 23.98 -5.42
N ASN A 467 -6.71 25.07 -5.83
CA ASN A 467 -5.87 25.12 -7.04
C ASN A 467 -4.38 24.96 -6.71
N ASP A 468 -4.05 24.76 -5.43
CA ASP A 468 -2.67 24.53 -5.02
C ASP A 468 -2.21 23.18 -5.57
N ASP A 469 -1.07 23.20 -6.25
CA ASP A 469 -0.50 22.01 -6.89
C ASP A 469 1.04 22.03 -6.74
N PRO A 470 1.56 21.95 -5.51
CA PRO A 470 3.00 22.07 -5.24
C PRO A 470 3.80 20.94 -5.90
N ASN A 471 3.16 19.78 -6.08
CA ASN A 471 3.78 18.55 -6.59
C ASN A 471 3.47 18.27 -8.06
N ARG A 472 2.72 19.15 -8.74
CA ARG A 472 2.33 19.02 -10.15
C ARG A 472 1.55 17.75 -10.46
N ARG A 473 0.68 17.34 -9.53
CA ARG A 473 -0.19 16.16 -9.62
C ARG A 473 -1.64 16.54 -9.96
N ALA A 474 -2.04 17.79 -9.76
CA ALA A 474 -3.41 18.23 -10.03
C ALA A 474 -3.70 18.41 -11.53
N TYR A 475 -4.86 17.95 -11.98
CA TYR A 475 -5.35 18.18 -13.35
C TYR A 475 -6.20 19.46 -13.47
N ALA A 476 -6.78 19.90 -12.37
CA ALA A 476 -7.59 21.12 -12.20
C ALA A 476 -7.74 21.40 -10.69
N ALA A 477 -8.56 22.38 -10.31
CA ALA A 477 -8.98 22.53 -8.92
C ALA A 477 -9.62 21.22 -8.42
N GLY A 478 -9.19 20.73 -7.26
CA GLY A 478 -9.65 19.45 -6.71
C GLY A 478 -9.77 19.46 -5.19
N TYR A 479 -10.49 18.48 -4.65
CA TYR A 479 -10.51 18.18 -3.23
C TYR A 479 -9.18 17.54 -2.85
N THR A 480 -8.48 18.06 -1.86
CA THR A 480 -7.22 17.51 -1.34
C THR A 480 -7.10 17.87 0.14
N GLY A 481 -6.33 17.10 0.92
CA GLY A 481 -6.27 17.23 2.37
C GLY A 481 -7.54 16.73 3.06
N GLU A 482 -7.91 17.36 4.19
CA GLU A 482 -8.99 16.88 5.06
C GLU A 482 -10.23 17.81 5.04
N SER A 483 -11.41 17.23 4.85
CA SER A 483 -12.69 17.95 5.04
C SER A 483 -13.08 18.16 6.51
N LEU A 484 -12.55 17.31 7.40
CA LEU A 484 -12.84 17.11 8.83
C LEU A 484 -14.27 16.64 9.17
N PHE A 485 -15.26 17.04 8.39
CA PHE A 485 -16.67 16.69 8.55
C PHE A 485 -17.39 16.82 7.21
N TRP A 486 -18.54 16.16 7.09
CA TRP A 486 -19.39 16.24 5.90
C TRP A 486 -19.69 17.68 5.51
N ARG A 487 -19.50 17.98 4.23
CA ARG A 487 -19.76 19.28 3.60
C ARG A 487 -20.89 19.13 2.60
N GLU A 488 -21.79 20.11 2.58
CA GLU A 488 -22.79 20.25 1.53
C GLU A 488 -22.19 21.06 0.38
N GLU A 489 -22.29 20.53 -0.83
CA GLU A 489 -21.83 21.19 -2.05
C GLU A 489 -23.00 21.44 -3.00
N SER A 490 -22.86 22.49 -3.81
CA SER A 490 -23.83 22.85 -4.84
C SER A 490 -23.13 23.39 -6.08
N LEU A 491 -23.36 22.73 -7.21
CA LEU A 491 -22.77 23.06 -8.50
C LEU A 491 -23.87 23.43 -9.49
N SER A 492 -23.74 24.58 -10.14
CA SER A 492 -24.65 24.93 -11.24
C SER A 492 -24.36 24.05 -12.46
N LEU A 493 -25.43 23.48 -13.02
CA LEU A 493 -25.42 22.73 -14.27
C LEU A 493 -26.00 23.54 -15.43
N ASP A 494 -26.24 24.85 -15.24
CA ASP A 494 -26.96 25.69 -16.21
C ASP A 494 -26.28 25.70 -17.59
N ALA A 495 -24.95 25.64 -17.62
CA ALA A 495 -24.15 25.56 -18.84
C ALA A 495 -24.46 24.31 -19.69
N TYR A 496 -25.01 23.27 -19.05
CA TYR A 496 -25.33 21.98 -19.64
C TYR A 496 -26.82 21.73 -19.80
N THR A 497 -27.68 22.71 -19.53
CA THR A 497 -29.11 22.60 -19.82
C THR A 497 -29.38 22.39 -21.32
N GLY A 498 -30.49 21.74 -21.65
CA GLY A 498 -30.88 21.46 -23.03
C GLY A 498 -30.21 20.25 -23.68
N ARG A 499 -29.46 19.44 -22.92
CA ARG A 499 -28.83 18.19 -23.40
C ARG A 499 -28.78 17.11 -22.31
N GLU A 500 -28.33 15.93 -22.69
CA GLU A 500 -27.96 14.86 -21.75
C GLU A 500 -26.49 15.03 -21.35
N ILE A 501 -26.17 14.74 -20.10
CA ILE A 501 -24.80 14.80 -19.57
C ILE A 501 -24.45 13.53 -18.79
N LEU A 502 -23.15 13.29 -18.64
CA LEU A 502 -22.60 12.42 -17.61
C LEU A 502 -22.00 13.28 -16.50
N VAL A 503 -22.28 12.91 -15.26
CA VAL A 503 -21.61 13.43 -14.06
C VAL A 503 -20.73 12.33 -13.52
N ARG A 504 -19.50 12.66 -13.13
CA ARG A 504 -18.55 11.73 -12.52
C ARG A 504 -17.92 12.32 -11.28
N PHE A 505 -17.84 11.51 -10.24
CA PHE A 505 -16.91 11.71 -9.13
C PHE A 505 -15.73 10.77 -9.33
N GLU A 506 -14.51 11.27 -9.15
CA GLU A 506 -13.31 10.45 -9.26
C GLU A 506 -12.24 10.91 -8.29
N VAL A 507 -11.46 9.97 -7.76
CA VAL A 507 -10.25 10.27 -6.98
C VAL A 507 -9.07 9.88 -7.85
N VAL A 508 -8.00 10.67 -7.88
CA VAL A 508 -6.73 10.31 -8.51
C VAL A 508 -5.67 10.38 -7.43
N THR A 509 -5.02 9.25 -7.15
CA THR A 509 -3.93 9.18 -6.19
C THR A 509 -2.57 9.12 -6.87
N ASP A 510 -1.53 9.42 -6.11
CA ASP A 510 -0.15 9.32 -6.55
C ASP A 510 0.49 7.97 -6.14
N ASP A 511 1.80 7.80 -6.32
CA ASP A 511 2.46 6.51 -6.36
C ASP A 511 2.57 5.83 -4.97
N ALA A 512 2.29 6.53 -3.87
CA ALA A 512 2.49 6.04 -2.50
C ALA A 512 1.73 6.87 -1.46
N ILE A 513 1.54 6.33 -0.25
CA ILE A 513 0.94 7.05 0.90
C ILE A 513 -0.47 7.58 0.61
N ASN A 514 -1.42 6.67 0.62
CA ASN A 514 -2.83 7.05 0.58
C ASN A 514 -3.43 7.33 1.96
N GLN A 515 -4.34 8.31 2.00
CA GLN A 515 -5.25 8.57 3.12
C GLN A 515 -6.56 7.77 2.97
N PRO A 516 -7.51 7.82 3.94
CA PRO A 516 -8.73 7.04 3.87
C PRO A 516 -9.57 7.22 2.59
N GLY A 517 -9.50 8.35 1.87
CA GLY A 517 -10.19 8.53 0.60
C GLY A 517 -11.38 9.51 0.67
N MET A 518 -12.41 9.27 -0.13
CA MET A 518 -13.56 10.16 -0.30
C MET A 518 -14.89 9.41 -0.20
N ALA A 519 -15.89 10.03 0.43
CA ALA A 519 -17.24 9.51 0.56
C ALA A 519 -18.30 10.54 0.11
N LEU A 520 -19.41 10.04 -0.43
CA LEU A 520 -20.51 10.82 -0.98
C LEU A 520 -21.85 10.31 -0.48
N ASP A 521 -22.77 11.25 -0.25
CA ASP A 521 -24.12 10.96 0.21
C ASP A 521 -25.11 12.05 -0.23
N ASP A 522 -26.42 11.83 -0.02
CA ASP A 522 -27.51 12.80 -0.23
C ASP A 522 -27.50 13.50 -1.61
N LEU A 523 -27.24 12.73 -2.69
CA LEU A 523 -27.09 13.25 -4.05
C LEU A 523 -28.43 13.61 -4.68
N ARG A 524 -28.58 14.84 -5.19
CA ARG A 524 -29.83 15.33 -5.79
C ARG A 524 -29.63 16.32 -6.95
N ILE A 525 -30.56 16.27 -7.90
CA ILE A 525 -30.76 17.29 -8.94
C ILE A 525 -32.27 17.55 -9.00
N GLU A 526 -32.74 18.47 -8.18
CA GLU A 526 -34.19 18.71 -7.96
C GLU A 526 -34.94 18.96 -9.27
N ALA A 527 -34.34 19.70 -10.20
CA ALA A 527 -34.95 20.05 -11.48
C ALA A 527 -35.25 18.85 -12.39
N THR A 528 -34.60 17.71 -12.15
CA THR A 528 -34.85 16.44 -12.85
C THR A 528 -35.74 15.48 -12.05
N GLY A 529 -36.07 15.83 -10.81
CA GLY A 529 -36.74 14.94 -9.85
C GLY A 529 -35.85 13.83 -9.28
N TYR A 530 -34.53 13.91 -9.48
CA TYR A 530 -33.58 12.94 -8.94
C TYR A 530 -33.16 13.31 -7.51
N ALA A 531 -33.26 12.34 -6.60
CA ALA A 531 -32.69 12.39 -5.26
C ALA A 531 -32.39 10.95 -4.80
N SER A 532 -31.25 10.75 -4.13
CA SER A 532 -30.83 9.47 -3.57
C SER A 532 -30.03 9.69 -2.28
N ASP A 533 -30.53 9.12 -1.19
CA ASP A 533 -29.87 8.96 0.12
C ASP A 533 -29.16 7.59 0.23
N LEU A 534 -29.12 6.83 -0.86
CA LEU A 534 -28.42 5.54 -0.97
C LEU A 534 -28.93 4.43 -0.05
N GLU A 535 -30.03 4.62 0.68
CA GLU A 535 -30.54 3.65 1.65
C GLU A 535 -31.11 2.38 1.01
N THR A 536 -31.57 2.47 -0.23
CA THR A 536 -32.23 1.37 -0.94
C THR A 536 -31.35 0.72 -2.00
N ASP A 537 -30.56 1.51 -2.73
CA ASP A 537 -29.66 1.07 -3.77
C ASP A 537 -28.54 2.09 -3.99
N GLY A 538 -27.70 1.90 -5.01
CA GLY A 538 -26.61 2.81 -5.36
C GLY A 538 -27.04 4.11 -6.05
N GLY A 539 -28.31 4.49 -6.01
CA GLY A 539 -28.87 5.66 -6.70
C GLY A 539 -28.81 5.54 -8.23
N GLY A 540 -28.49 4.36 -8.76
CA GLY A 540 -28.17 4.07 -10.16
C GLY A 540 -26.88 4.72 -10.68
N TRP A 541 -25.92 4.98 -9.79
CA TRP A 541 -24.54 5.29 -10.17
C TRP A 541 -23.81 4.02 -10.61
N GLN A 542 -22.89 4.17 -11.57
CA GLN A 542 -22.01 3.11 -12.03
C GLN A 542 -20.66 3.30 -11.34
N ALA A 543 -20.28 2.32 -10.54
CA ALA A 543 -19.03 2.34 -9.77
C ALA A 543 -17.93 1.56 -10.50
N GLU A 544 -16.74 2.15 -10.50
CA GLU A 544 -15.46 1.53 -10.86
C GLU A 544 -14.52 1.81 -9.67
N GLY A 545 -14.30 0.84 -8.79
CA GLY A 545 -13.50 1.01 -7.56
C GLY A 545 -14.22 1.69 -6.38
N TRP A 546 -15.37 2.33 -6.60
CA TRP A 546 -16.23 2.80 -5.50
C TRP A 546 -17.10 1.67 -4.95
N ILE A 547 -17.40 1.72 -3.65
CA ILE A 547 -18.33 0.81 -3.00
C ILE A 547 -19.46 1.55 -2.30
N ARG A 548 -20.66 0.96 -2.34
CA ARG A 548 -21.77 1.36 -1.48
C ARG A 548 -21.59 0.63 -0.16
N THR A 549 -21.47 1.36 0.93
CA THR A 549 -21.04 0.82 2.22
C THR A 549 -21.88 1.37 3.36
N ASP A 550 -22.09 0.54 4.38
CA ASP A 550 -22.63 0.94 5.69
C ASP A 550 -21.53 1.28 6.71
N ASN A 551 -20.26 1.33 6.26
CA ASN A 551 -19.05 1.55 7.05
C ASN A 551 -18.88 0.58 8.23
N ARG A 552 -19.33 -0.68 8.11
CA ARG A 552 -19.27 -1.67 9.19
C ARG A 552 -18.57 -2.95 8.78
N LEU A 553 -17.45 -3.22 9.43
CA LEU A 553 -16.68 -4.47 9.30
C LEU A 553 -16.96 -5.41 10.48
N ALA A 554 -16.83 -6.70 10.22
CA ALA A 554 -17.04 -7.75 11.21
C ALA A 554 -15.96 -7.72 12.30
N PRO A 555 -16.32 -7.79 13.60
CA PRO A 555 -15.34 -7.70 14.68
C PRO A 555 -14.60 -9.02 14.88
N ARG A 556 -13.42 -9.14 14.25
CA ARG A 556 -12.57 -10.34 14.32
C ARG A 556 -11.20 -10.04 14.91
N ALA A 557 -10.63 -10.98 15.66
CA ALA A 557 -9.26 -10.90 16.15
C ALA A 557 -8.63 -12.29 16.35
N TRP A 558 -7.35 -12.45 15.99
CA TRP A 558 -6.58 -13.62 16.41
C TRP A 558 -6.19 -13.52 17.88
N VAL A 559 -6.36 -14.63 18.59
CA VAL A 559 -5.92 -14.82 19.97
C VAL A 559 -5.00 -16.05 20.01
N GLN A 560 -3.72 -15.83 20.23
CA GLN A 560 -2.69 -16.88 20.12
C GLN A 560 -1.92 -17.02 21.42
N ALA A 561 -2.07 -18.16 22.09
CA ALA A 561 -1.33 -18.51 23.29
C ALA A 561 -0.10 -19.35 22.95
N VAL A 562 1.07 -18.95 23.46
CA VAL A 562 2.35 -19.66 23.32
C VAL A 562 2.82 -20.08 24.70
N GLN A 563 2.95 -21.38 24.93
CA GLN A 563 3.50 -21.92 26.18
C GLN A 563 4.90 -22.49 25.90
N LEU A 564 5.94 -21.92 26.53
CA LEU A 564 7.30 -22.41 26.40
C LEU A 564 7.59 -23.47 27.46
N VAL A 565 7.99 -24.68 27.03
CA VAL A 565 8.23 -25.83 27.90
C VAL A 565 9.55 -26.49 27.50
N ASN A 566 10.58 -26.39 28.34
CA ASN A 566 11.93 -26.89 28.05
C ASN A 566 12.51 -26.34 26.73
N GLY A 567 12.22 -25.07 26.43
CA GLY A 567 12.62 -24.41 25.19
C GLY A 567 11.80 -24.74 23.94
N GLU A 568 10.77 -25.58 24.03
CA GLU A 568 9.84 -25.86 22.92
C GLU A 568 8.55 -25.05 23.06
N ALA A 569 8.06 -24.50 21.94
CA ALA A 569 6.82 -23.73 21.90
C ALA A 569 5.60 -24.63 21.65
N VAL A 570 4.60 -24.54 22.53
CA VAL A 570 3.28 -25.13 22.30
C VAL A 570 2.27 -24.02 22.04
N VAL A 571 1.75 -23.96 20.82
CA VAL A 571 0.84 -22.91 20.37
C VAL A 571 -0.61 -23.39 20.42
N THR A 572 -1.49 -22.57 20.98
CA THR A 572 -2.94 -22.70 20.87
C THR A 572 -3.50 -21.40 20.30
N ARG A 573 -4.34 -21.46 19.26
CA ARG A 573 -4.92 -20.27 18.63
C ARG A 573 -6.44 -20.34 18.57
N TRP A 574 -7.08 -19.18 18.63
CA TRP A 574 -8.50 -18.99 18.43
C TRP A 574 -8.75 -17.75 17.59
N LEU A 575 -9.84 -17.78 16.81
CA LEU A 575 -10.41 -16.60 16.17
C LEU A 575 -11.54 -16.10 17.07
N ALA A 576 -11.40 -14.89 17.60
CA ALA A 576 -12.46 -14.20 18.32
C ALA A 576 -13.41 -13.51 17.35
N GLU A 577 -14.71 -13.68 17.58
CA GLU A 577 -15.80 -13.02 16.88
C GLU A 577 -16.71 -12.40 17.94
N GLY A 578 -16.85 -11.07 17.97
CA GLY A 578 -17.61 -10.37 19.02
C GLY A 578 -17.10 -10.67 20.45
N ASP A 579 -18.02 -10.85 21.42
CA ASP A 579 -17.68 -11.29 22.79
C ASP A 579 -17.37 -12.79 22.81
N SER A 580 -16.09 -13.11 22.94
CA SER A 580 -15.55 -14.46 22.84
C SER A 580 -14.85 -14.89 24.12
N ARG A 581 -15.03 -16.16 24.51
CA ARG A 581 -14.40 -16.75 25.71
C ARG A 581 -13.74 -18.09 25.39
N PHE A 582 -12.46 -18.19 25.70
CA PHE A 582 -11.60 -19.34 25.44
C PHE A 582 -11.03 -19.92 26.74
N THR A 583 -10.72 -21.21 26.72
CA THR A 583 -10.06 -21.90 27.83
C THR A 583 -8.68 -22.38 27.38
N LEU A 584 -7.64 -21.93 28.07
CA LEU A 584 -6.27 -22.43 27.91
C LEU A 584 -5.96 -23.40 29.06
N GLU A 585 -5.63 -24.65 28.72
CA GLU A 585 -5.06 -25.59 29.68
C GLU A 585 -3.56 -25.29 29.79
N ASN A 586 -3.12 -24.86 30.98
CA ASN A 586 -1.73 -24.45 31.18
C ASN A 586 -0.87 -25.69 31.42
N ILE A 587 0.21 -25.81 30.66
CA ILE A 587 1.12 -26.95 30.74
C ILE A 587 1.90 -26.86 32.05
N PRO A 588 1.84 -27.88 32.93
CA PRO A 588 2.61 -27.88 34.17
C PRO A 588 4.11 -27.74 33.90
N GLY A 589 4.73 -26.72 34.50
CA GLY A 589 6.16 -26.45 34.31
C GLY A 589 6.48 -25.59 33.07
N ALA A 590 5.48 -25.00 32.42
CA ALA A 590 5.72 -23.95 31.44
C ALA A 590 6.53 -22.80 32.07
N GLU A 591 7.58 -22.39 31.37
CA GLU A 591 8.50 -21.33 31.79
C GLU A 591 7.81 -19.97 31.67
N THR A 592 7.12 -19.77 30.54
CA THR A 592 6.33 -18.58 30.26
C THR A 592 5.08 -18.95 29.44
N ILE A 593 4.01 -18.17 29.62
CA ILE A 593 2.84 -18.18 28.75
C ILE A 593 2.73 -16.79 28.13
N TYR A 594 2.77 -16.71 26.82
CA TYR A 594 2.51 -15.49 26.06
C TYR A 594 1.16 -15.55 25.39
N LEU A 595 0.53 -14.38 25.25
CA LEU A 595 -0.71 -14.20 24.51
C LEU A 595 -0.50 -13.09 23.48
N ALA A 596 -0.67 -13.40 22.20
CA ALA A 596 -0.71 -12.42 21.13
C ALA A 596 -2.17 -12.11 20.77
N ILE A 597 -2.51 -10.82 20.66
CA ILE A 597 -3.83 -10.35 20.24
C ILE A 597 -3.66 -9.46 19.02
N SER A 598 -4.34 -9.82 17.93
CA SER A 598 -4.22 -9.15 16.64
C SER A 598 -5.59 -8.94 16.00
N PRO A 599 -6.20 -7.75 16.13
CA PRO A 599 -7.46 -7.42 15.48
C PRO A 599 -7.35 -7.44 13.95
N LEU A 600 -8.43 -7.84 13.29
CA LEU A 600 -8.54 -7.95 11.84
C LEU A 600 -9.64 -7.02 11.34
N ALA A 601 -9.27 -6.10 10.45
CA ALA A 601 -10.18 -5.23 9.73
C ALA A 601 -9.51 -4.83 8.42
N PRO A 602 -9.81 -5.52 7.29
CA PRO A 602 -9.24 -5.19 6.00
C PRO A 602 -9.49 -3.72 5.65
N LEU A 603 -8.48 -3.06 5.09
CA LEU A 603 -8.52 -1.67 4.58
C LEU A 603 -8.82 -0.56 5.61
N SER A 604 -9.22 -0.90 6.84
CA SER A 604 -9.44 0.07 7.92
C SER A 604 -8.12 0.59 8.50
N THR A 605 -8.08 1.89 8.78
CA THR A 605 -7.02 2.56 9.56
C THR A 605 -7.52 2.97 10.94
N GLU A 606 -8.75 2.62 11.30
CA GLU A 606 -9.34 3.05 12.56
C GLU A 606 -8.81 2.23 13.73
N MET A 607 -8.66 2.87 14.89
CA MET A 607 -8.27 2.18 16.10
C MET A 607 -9.39 1.24 16.56
N ILE A 608 -9.02 0.00 16.82
CA ILE A 608 -9.92 -1.03 17.34
C ILE A 608 -9.79 -1.11 18.86
N LEU A 609 -10.90 -0.82 19.54
CA LEU A 609 -11.02 -1.01 20.98
C LEU A 609 -11.34 -2.47 21.30
N TYR A 610 -10.65 -3.05 22.28
CA TYR A 610 -11.07 -4.34 22.86
C TYR A 610 -10.85 -4.35 24.37
N THR A 611 -11.61 -5.21 25.08
CA THR A 611 -11.33 -5.52 26.49
C THR A 611 -10.87 -6.96 26.63
N LEU A 612 -9.62 -7.14 27.07
CA LEU A 612 -9.07 -8.44 27.46
C LEU A 612 -9.40 -8.70 28.94
N ARG A 613 -9.94 -9.89 29.23
CA ARG A 613 -10.09 -10.42 30.59
C ARG A 613 -9.40 -11.77 30.69
N VAL A 614 -8.57 -11.96 31.72
CA VAL A 614 -7.91 -13.24 32.01
C VAL A 614 -8.22 -13.66 33.44
N GLU A 615 -8.73 -14.87 33.63
CA GLU A 615 -9.13 -15.43 34.94
C GLU A 615 -8.41 -16.73 35.28
#